data_AF-A0A292SF40-F1
#
_entry.id   AF-A0A292SF40-F1
#
_cell.length_a   1.000
_cell.length_b   1.000
_cell.length_c   1.000
_cell.angle_alpha   90.00
_cell.angle_beta   90.00
_cell.angle_gamma   90.00
#
_symmetry.space_group_name_H-M   'P 1'
#
loop_
_entity.id
_entity.type
_entity.pdbx_description
1 polymer ?
#
loop_
_entity_poly.entity_id
_entity_poly.type
_entity_poly.pdbx_seq_one_letter_code
_entity_poly.pdbx_strand_id
1 'polypeptide(L)'
;MKTGAFIVPTGVGASIGGFAGDASIWARKFAEKCRLIVNPNVVNAACFSGITENMLYVEGYSLDEFFKGNLCLTPSYHNKIGIIFDKSISQPVLNVHINTINAVETVYGLDICGYEITDEEVGVDFFIDKSGASMGNVKNLQTLKYAAQNLLRKGAEAIAVVCHFPDEQGDDYANGVGVDPVGGVEAIISHYISKEFIIPCAHAPAFDDINISTEIVDKRCAAEYITPTFLPCILLGLNQAPLLSYSGAISISDLDFLIVPYNSIGNIPVLEMTKRGKKVYAVKENKSVLNVTPENFNKCSIVSTYQELYNKLFN
;
A
#
# COMPACT_ATOMS: atom_id res chain seq x y z
N MET A 1 3.30 24.53 4.41
CA MET A 1 3.95 23.38 3.74
C MET A 1 2.99 22.87 2.68
N LYS A 2 3.42 22.64 1.43
CA LYS A 2 2.55 22.06 0.40
C LYS A 2 2.12 20.65 0.83
N THR A 3 0.94 20.22 0.40
CA THR A 3 0.47 18.84 0.54
C THR A 3 0.29 18.23 -0.84
N GLY A 4 1.07 17.21 -1.16
CA GLY A 4 0.95 16.44 -2.39
C GLY A 4 0.46 15.03 -2.13
N ALA A 5 0.07 14.34 -3.19
CA ALA A 5 -0.11 12.89 -3.19
C ALA A 5 0.80 12.26 -4.24
N PHE A 6 1.47 11.17 -3.91
CA PHE A 6 2.19 10.33 -4.86
C PHE A 6 1.62 8.93 -4.79
N ILE A 7 0.94 8.52 -5.87
CA ILE A 7 0.20 7.28 -5.94
C ILE A 7 0.75 6.44 -7.08
N VAL A 8 1.11 5.20 -6.79
CA VAL A 8 1.38 4.16 -7.79
C VAL A 8 0.36 3.05 -7.58
N PRO A 9 -0.63 2.88 -8.48
CA PRO A 9 -1.66 1.85 -8.33
C PRO A 9 -1.05 0.46 -8.15
N THR A 10 -1.60 -0.33 -7.24
CA THR A 10 -1.16 -1.71 -7.00
C THR A 10 -1.61 -2.62 -8.16
N GLY A 11 -0.83 -3.65 -8.49
CA GLY A 11 -1.24 -4.69 -9.45
C GLY A 11 -1.25 -4.26 -10.92
N VAL A 12 -0.59 -3.15 -11.28
CA VAL A 12 -0.50 -2.65 -12.67
C VAL A 12 0.90 -2.75 -13.27
N GLY A 13 1.89 -3.30 -12.56
CA GLY A 13 3.26 -3.45 -13.05
C GLY A 13 3.91 -2.12 -13.45
N ALA A 14 3.82 -1.11 -12.58
CA ALA A 14 4.46 0.17 -12.82
C ALA A 14 6.00 0.01 -12.86
N SER A 15 6.68 0.66 -13.81
CA SER A 15 8.13 0.54 -13.97
C SER A 15 8.92 1.17 -12.80
N ILE A 16 8.26 2.03 -12.02
CA ILE A 16 8.71 2.54 -10.73
C ILE A 16 7.53 2.45 -9.75
N GLY A 17 7.72 1.77 -8.63
CA GLY A 17 6.66 1.46 -7.65
C GLY A 17 5.81 0.26 -8.05
N GLY A 18 6.22 -0.55 -9.02
CA GLY A 18 5.57 -1.84 -9.31
C GLY A 18 6.31 -3.03 -8.68
N PHE A 19 7.38 -2.74 -7.94
CA PHE A 19 8.19 -3.70 -7.19
C PHE A 19 8.39 -3.18 -5.76
N ALA A 20 9.05 -3.96 -4.92
CA ALA A 20 9.27 -3.69 -3.49
C ALA A 20 9.88 -2.31 -3.15
N GLY A 21 9.02 -1.30 -3.03
CA GLY A 21 9.35 0.06 -2.59
C GLY A 21 10.35 0.78 -3.48
N ASP A 22 10.46 0.43 -4.76
CA ASP A 22 11.37 1.07 -5.72
C ASP A 22 10.95 2.52 -6.07
N ALA A 23 9.72 2.93 -5.74
CA ALA A 23 9.29 4.34 -5.73
C ALA A 23 9.72 5.13 -4.49
N SER A 24 10.17 4.47 -3.42
CA SER A 24 10.47 5.09 -2.11
C SER A 24 11.52 6.18 -2.22
N ILE A 25 12.53 6.01 -3.07
CA ILE A 25 13.60 7.01 -3.27
C ILE A 25 13.03 8.37 -3.69
N TRP A 26 12.03 8.36 -4.57
CA TRP A 26 11.37 9.57 -5.04
C TRP A 26 10.41 10.11 -3.99
N ALA A 27 9.59 9.24 -3.39
CA ALA A 27 8.67 9.64 -2.34
C ALA A 27 9.41 10.36 -1.19
N ARG A 28 10.52 9.79 -0.72
CA ARG A 28 11.38 10.38 0.33
C ARG A 28 11.89 11.75 -0.09
N LYS A 29 12.38 11.88 -1.32
CA LYS A 29 12.86 13.14 -1.87
C LYS A 29 11.75 14.21 -1.92
N PHE A 30 10.54 13.87 -2.36
CA PHE A 30 9.40 14.80 -2.31
C PHE A 30 9.02 15.18 -0.87
N ALA A 31 9.04 14.20 0.05
CA ALA A 31 8.70 14.38 1.45
C ALA A 31 9.68 15.27 2.25
N GLU A 32 10.89 15.51 1.74
CA GLU A 32 11.82 16.51 2.30
C GLU A 32 11.30 17.95 2.17
N LYS A 33 10.40 18.21 1.21
CA LYS A 33 9.93 19.57 0.86
C LYS A 33 8.43 19.78 1.05
N CYS A 34 7.66 18.71 1.19
CA CYS A 34 6.21 18.76 1.29
C CYS A 34 5.66 17.60 2.12
N ARG A 35 4.41 17.72 2.56
CA ARG A 35 3.68 16.59 3.12
C ARG A 35 3.20 15.73 1.96
N LEU A 36 3.38 14.42 2.03
CA LEU A 36 3.05 13.52 0.93
C LEU A 36 2.08 12.43 1.37
N ILE A 37 0.89 12.39 0.78
CA ILE A 37 0.00 11.24 0.89
C ILE A 37 0.53 10.15 -0.05
N VAL A 38 0.77 8.96 0.47
CA VAL A 38 1.33 7.81 -0.28
C VAL A 38 0.48 6.57 -0.05
N ASN A 39 0.33 5.76 -1.09
CA ASN A 39 -0.25 4.43 -0.96
C ASN A 39 0.82 3.39 -0.60
N PRO A 40 0.43 2.22 -0.04
CA PRO A 40 1.35 1.15 0.34
C PRO A 40 2.43 0.83 -0.69
N ASN A 41 2.04 0.67 -1.95
CA ASN A 41 2.90 0.31 -3.07
C ASN A 41 4.07 1.30 -3.33
N VAL A 42 3.94 2.54 -2.86
CA VAL A 42 5.01 3.55 -3.02
C VAL A 42 6.15 3.35 -2.02
N VAL A 43 5.87 2.78 -0.85
CA VAL A 43 6.79 2.77 0.31
C VAL A 43 7.03 1.40 0.94
N ASN A 44 6.15 0.43 0.72
CA ASN A 44 6.31 -0.93 1.24
C ASN A 44 7.44 -1.64 0.50
N ALA A 45 8.39 -2.20 1.24
CA ALA A 45 9.51 -2.97 0.68
C ALA A 45 9.82 -4.18 1.58
N ALA A 46 8.80 -5.00 1.84
CA ALA A 46 8.86 -6.19 2.69
C ALA A 46 9.46 -5.93 4.10
N CYS A 47 10.75 -6.19 4.32
CA CYS A 47 11.43 -5.90 5.59
C CYS A 47 11.91 -4.44 5.73
N PHE A 48 11.91 -3.67 4.66
CA PHE A 48 12.23 -2.24 4.63
C PHE A 48 10.98 -1.38 4.44
N SER A 49 11.06 -0.10 4.78
CA SER A 49 10.02 0.87 4.46
C SER A 49 10.61 2.20 3.99
N GLY A 50 10.01 2.76 2.95
CA GLY A 50 10.28 4.10 2.44
C GLY A 50 9.59 5.21 3.21
N ILE A 51 8.74 4.88 4.18
CA ILE A 51 7.91 5.84 4.90
C ILE A 51 8.77 6.82 5.72
N THR A 52 8.33 8.08 5.80
CA THR A 52 8.97 9.14 6.62
C THR A 52 7.93 9.94 7.39
N GLU A 53 8.36 10.74 8.36
CA GLU A 53 7.51 11.58 9.22
C GLU A 53 6.59 12.56 8.47
N ASN A 54 6.96 12.94 7.23
CA ASN A 54 6.20 13.85 6.38
C ASN A 54 5.23 13.14 5.43
N MET A 55 5.13 11.80 5.54
CA MET A 55 4.22 11.00 4.72
C MET A 55 2.98 10.56 5.47
N LEU A 56 1.85 10.55 4.78
CA LEU A 56 0.60 9.97 5.25
C LEU A 56 0.33 8.67 4.48
N TYR A 57 0.39 7.55 5.18
CA TYR A 57 0.22 6.21 4.62
C TYR A 57 -1.26 5.85 4.50
N VAL A 58 -1.80 5.78 3.27
CA VAL A 58 -3.25 5.59 3.05
C VAL A 58 -3.48 4.52 1.98
N GLU A 59 -4.22 3.47 2.32
CA GLU A 59 -4.57 2.40 1.37
C GLU A 59 -5.60 2.86 0.30
N GLY A 60 -5.76 2.07 -0.76
CA GLY A 60 -6.46 2.47 -1.98
C GLY A 60 -7.92 2.90 -1.80
N TYR A 61 -8.71 2.22 -0.97
CA TYR A 61 -10.11 2.58 -0.76
C TYR A 61 -10.24 3.93 -0.05
N SER A 62 -9.49 4.10 1.03
CA SER A 62 -9.46 5.34 1.82
C SER A 62 -8.92 6.50 0.99
N LEU A 63 -7.96 6.25 0.09
CA LEU A 63 -7.53 7.23 -0.91
C LEU A 63 -8.70 7.62 -1.82
N ASP A 64 -9.39 6.67 -2.42
CA ASP A 64 -10.52 6.95 -3.30
C ASP A 64 -11.59 7.80 -2.60
N GLU A 65 -11.94 7.47 -1.36
CA GLU A 65 -12.91 8.25 -0.58
C GLU A 65 -12.37 9.64 -0.19
N PHE A 66 -11.07 9.78 0.11
CA PHE A 66 -10.43 11.07 0.31
C PHE A 66 -10.52 11.94 -0.95
N PHE A 67 -10.19 11.40 -2.12
CA PHE A 67 -10.24 12.13 -3.39
C PHE A 67 -11.68 12.48 -3.81
N LYS A 68 -12.66 11.64 -3.52
CA LYS A 68 -14.09 11.96 -3.68
C LYS A 68 -14.55 13.10 -2.74
N GLY A 69 -13.80 13.35 -1.67
CA GLY A 69 -14.15 14.33 -0.63
C GLY A 69 -15.08 13.77 0.45
N ASN A 70 -15.19 12.44 0.54
CA ASN A 70 -16.00 11.74 1.53
C ASN A 70 -15.20 11.44 2.81
N LEU A 71 -13.87 11.50 2.74
CA LEU A 71 -12.97 11.18 3.86
C LEU A 71 -11.96 12.30 4.10
N CYS A 72 -11.65 12.54 5.37
CA CYS A 72 -10.59 13.41 5.82
C CYS A 72 -9.53 12.61 6.57
N LEU A 73 -8.30 13.12 6.54
CA LEU A 73 -7.12 12.53 7.17
C LEU A 73 -6.68 13.39 8.35
N THR A 74 -6.45 12.77 9.49
CA THR A 74 -5.81 13.42 10.64
C THR A 74 -4.45 12.77 10.88
N PRO A 75 -3.33 13.48 10.68
CA PRO A 75 -2.00 12.92 10.94
C PRO A 75 -1.91 12.31 12.34
N SER A 76 -1.30 11.13 12.43
CA SER A 76 -1.12 10.39 13.67
C SER A 76 0.27 9.79 13.72
N TYR A 77 0.74 9.55 14.94
CA TYR A 77 2.03 8.92 15.23
C TYR A 77 1.82 7.97 16.40
N HIS A 78 2.43 6.79 16.36
CA HIS A 78 2.26 5.74 17.37
C HIS A 78 0.83 5.21 17.46
N ASN A 79 0.20 4.96 16.31
CA ASN A 79 -1.10 4.28 16.28
C ASN A 79 -1.01 2.95 17.03
N LYS A 80 -2.04 2.64 17.80
CA LYS A 80 -2.21 1.31 18.38
C LYS A 80 -2.64 0.31 17.31
N ILE A 81 -1.76 -0.63 16.94
CA ILE A 81 -1.99 -1.55 15.82
C ILE A 81 -2.54 -2.88 16.33
N GLY A 82 -3.68 -3.31 15.78
CA GLY A 82 -4.19 -4.67 15.90
C GLY A 82 -3.79 -5.52 14.68
N ILE A 83 -3.53 -6.80 14.89
CA ILE A 83 -3.09 -7.70 13.80
C ILE A 83 -4.05 -8.88 13.66
N ILE A 84 -4.50 -9.15 12.44
CA ILE A 84 -5.34 -10.32 12.12
C ILE A 84 -4.48 -11.34 11.39
N PHE A 85 -4.48 -12.58 11.87
CA PHE A 85 -3.87 -13.72 11.19
C PHE A 85 -4.95 -14.66 10.65
N ASP A 86 -4.83 -15.07 9.40
CA ASP A 86 -5.66 -16.13 8.83
C ASP A 86 -5.37 -17.48 9.50
N LYS A 87 -6.42 -18.22 9.79
CA LYS A 87 -6.40 -19.55 10.42
C LYS A 87 -5.62 -20.60 9.63
N SER A 88 -5.55 -20.43 8.31
CA SER A 88 -4.82 -21.32 7.39
C SER A 88 -3.29 -21.19 7.54
N ILE A 89 -2.78 -20.12 8.18
CA ILE A 89 -1.33 -19.94 8.38
C ILE A 89 -0.81 -21.03 9.31
N SER A 90 0.17 -21.80 8.83
CA SER A 90 0.79 -22.87 9.62
C SER A 90 1.54 -22.32 10.84
N GLN A 91 1.62 -23.12 11.92
CA GLN A 91 2.26 -22.68 13.16
C GLN A 91 3.72 -22.21 12.99
N PRO A 92 4.59 -22.86 12.18
CA PRO A 92 5.93 -22.36 11.92
C PRO A 92 5.95 -20.97 11.26
N VAL A 93 5.10 -20.74 10.25
CA VAL A 93 4.97 -19.45 9.56
C VAL A 93 4.45 -18.39 10.53
N LEU A 94 3.41 -18.71 11.31
CA LEU A 94 2.88 -17.81 12.35
C LEU A 94 3.95 -17.40 13.36
N ASN A 95 4.83 -18.32 13.79
CA ASN A 95 5.93 -18.01 14.70
C ASN A 95 6.91 -16.97 14.10
N VAL A 96 7.16 -17.03 12.78
CA VAL A 96 7.99 -16.03 12.10
C VAL A 96 7.31 -14.66 12.16
N HIS A 97 6.00 -14.57 11.86
CA HIS A 97 5.28 -13.31 11.98
C HIS A 97 5.23 -12.76 13.41
N ILE A 98 5.05 -13.63 14.42
CA ILE A 98 5.10 -13.23 15.83
C ILE A 98 6.49 -12.70 16.20
N ASN A 99 7.57 -13.35 15.74
CA ASN A 99 8.92 -12.85 15.94
C ASN A 99 9.16 -11.51 15.22
N THR A 100 8.57 -11.31 14.05
CA THR A 100 8.57 -10.01 13.36
C THR A 100 7.87 -8.93 14.19
N ILE A 101 6.72 -9.22 14.80
CA ILE A 101 6.03 -8.30 15.72
C ILE A 101 6.94 -7.92 16.89
N ASN A 102 7.49 -8.93 17.58
CA ASN A 102 8.42 -8.71 18.70
C ASN A 102 9.62 -7.84 18.29
N ALA A 103 10.15 -8.06 17.08
CA ALA A 103 11.28 -7.30 16.55
C ALA A 103 10.91 -5.83 16.32
N VAL A 104 9.77 -5.52 15.71
CA VAL A 104 9.38 -4.12 15.46
C VAL A 104 8.99 -3.39 16.75
N GLU A 105 8.36 -4.07 17.71
CA GLU A 105 8.12 -3.52 19.04
C GLU A 105 9.44 -3.18 19.74
N THR A 106 10.42 -4.09 19.70
CA THR A 106 11.71 -3.91 20.39
C THR A 106 12.58 -2.84 19.74
N VAL A 107 12.66 -2.82 18.41
CA VAL A 107 13.58 -1.94 17.66
C VAL A 107 13.01 -0.54 17.46
N TYR A 108 11.72 -0.44 17.19
CA TYR A 108 11.07 0.80 16.79
C TYR A 108 10.04 1.31 17.80
N GLY A 109 9.68 0.53 18.82
CA GLY A 109 8.73 0.95 19.84
C GLY A 109 7.29 1.09 19.34
N LEU A 110 6.87 0.24 18.39
CA LEU A 110 5.49 0.20 17.90
C LEU A 110 4.54 -0.24 19.02
N ASP A 111 3.34 0.35 19.08
CA ASP A 111 2.28 -0.06 20.01
C ASP A 111 1.39 -1.13 19.34
N ILE A 112 1.60 -2.40 19.69
CA ILE A 112 0.80 -3.51 19.19
C ILE A 112 -0.19 -3.93 20.28
N CYS A 113 -1.49 -3.71 20.08
CA CYS A 113 -2.49 -4.06 21.11
C CYS A 113 -2.79 -5.56 21.22
N GLY A 114 -2.21 -6.35 20.31
CA GLY A 114 -2.36 -7.79 20.22
C GLY A 114 -2.83 -8.22 18.84
N TYR A 115 -3.01 -9.52 18.70
CA TYR A 115 -3.50 -10.15 17.48
C TYR A 115 -4.74 -11.00 17.72
N GLU A 116 -5.45 -11.29 16.64
CA GLU A 116 -6.56 -12.25 16.57
C GLU A 116 -6.28 -13.24 15.44
N ILE A 117 -6.60 -14.51 15.66
CA ILE A 117 -6.62 -15.51 14.58
C ILE A 117 -8.06 -15.65 14.13
N THR A 118 -8.30 -15.69 12.82
CA THR A 118 -9.66 -15.83 12.28
C THR A 118 -10.31 -17.15 12.72
N ASP A 119 -11.63 -17.17 12.86
CA ASP A 119 -12.36 -18.39 13.28
C ASP A 119 -12.39 -19.46 12.18
N GLU A 120 -12.40 -19.00 10.94
CA GLU A 120 -12.40 -19.78 9.69
C GLU A 120 -11.30 -19.26 8.75
N GLU A 121 -10.90 -20.10 7.80
CA GLU A 121 -9.97 -19.72 6.73
C GLU A 121 -10.56 -18.58 5.89
N VAL A 122 -9.74 -17.59 5.57
CA VAL A 122 -10.15 -16.45 4.73
C VAL A 122 -10.37 -16.90 3.28
N GLY A 123 -9.54 -17.83 2.81
CA GLY A 123 -9.62 -18.43 1.49
C GLY A 123 -9.29 -17.44 0.38
N VAL A 124 -8.00 -17.20 0.16
CA VAL A 124 -7.47 -16.26 -0.84
C VAL A 124 -7.12 -17.02 -2.12
N ASP A 125 -7.63 -16.54 -3.27
CA ASP A 125 -7.20 -16.98 -4.60
C ASP A 125 -6.78 -15.75 -5.42
N PHE A 126 -5.77 -15.85 -6.28
CA PHE A 126 -5.32 -14.76 -7.16
C PHE A 126 -5.06 -15.23 -8.60
N PHE A 127 -5.11 -14.31 -9.56
CA PHE A 127 -4.89 -14.56 -10.98
C PHE A 127 -4.57 -13.26 -11.74
N ILE A 128 -3.87 -13.37 -12.88
CA ILE A 128 -3.68 -12.26 -13.82
C ILE A 128 -4.83 -12.25 -14.84
N ASP A 129 -5.44 -11.09 -15.05
CA ASP A 129 -6.56 -10.94 -15.98
C ASP A 129 -6.12 -10.73 -17.45
N LYS A 130 -7.08 -10.59 -18.37
CA LYS A 130 -6.79 -10.38 -19.80
C LYS A 130 -6.05 -9.07 -20.11
N SER A 131 -6.09 -8.09 -19.21
CA SER A 131 -5.37 -6.82 -19.33
C SER A 131 -3.93 -6.92 -18.83
N GLY A 132 -3.56 -8.03 -18.18
CA GLY A 132 -2.27 -8.22 -17.54
C GLY A 132 -2.21 -7.68 -16.12
N ALA A 133 -3.34 -7.27 -15.52
CA ALA A 133 -3.39 -6.78 -14.15
C ALA A 133 -3.62 -7.92 -13.15
N SER A 134 -3.06 -7.80 -11.94
CA SER A 134 -3.32 -8.74 -10.84
C SER A 134 -4.72 -8.54 -10.26
N MET A 135 -5.42 -9.65 -10.04
CA MET A 135 -6.77 -9.75 -9.49
C MET A 135 -6.83 -10.92 -8.50
N GLY A 136 -7.91 -10.99 -7.72
CA GLY A 136 -8.18 -12.18 -6.93
C GLY A 136 -9.54 -12.17 -6.24
N ASN A 137 -9.79 -13.21 -5.45
CA ASN A 137 -11.02 -13.43 -4.73
C ASN A 137 -10.73 -13.78 -3.27
N VAL A 138 -11.63 -13.34 -2.39
CA VAL A 138 -11.62 -13.70 -0.97
C VAL A 138 -12.93 -14.42 -0.65
N LYS A 139 -12.84 -15.67 -0.18
CA LYS A 139 -14.01 -16.53 0.04
C LYS A 139 -14.80 -16.11 1.27
N ASN A 140 -14.12 -15.71 2.35
CA ASN A 140 -14.75 -15.43 3.63
C ASN A 140 -14.30 -14.10 4.24
N LEU A 141 -14.82 -12.97 3.75
CA LEU A 141 -14.54 -11.66 4.35
C LEU A 141 -15.15 -11.51 5.76
N GLN A 142 -16.18 -12.30 6.08
CA GLN A 142 -16.90 -12.16 7.34
C GLN A 142 -16.05 -12.58 8.55
N THR A 143 -15.15 -13.56 8.38
CA THR A 143 -14.20 -13.97 9.43
C THR A 143 -13.22 -12.83 9.80
N LEU A 144 -12.77 -12.06 8.81
CA LEU A 144 -11.93 -10.87 9.01
C LEU A 144 -12.67 -9.78 9.78
N LYS A 145 -13.96 -9.59 9.48
CA LYS A 145 -14.81 -8.61 10.17
C LYS A 145 -14.89 -8.88 11.67
N TYR A 146 -15.07 -10.14 12.07
CA TYR A 146 -15.17 -10.48 13.50
C TYR A 146 -13.84 -10.28 14.23
N ALA A 147 -12.73 -10.70 13.62
CA ALA A 147 -11.39 -10.47 14.18
C ALA A 147 -11.09 -8.95 14.32
N ALA A 148 -11.43 -8.15 13.31
CA ALA A 148 -11.29 -6.70 13.37
C ALA A 148 -12.13 -6.09 14.51
N GLN A 149 -13.39 -6.51 14.68
CA GLN A 149 -14.23 -6.05 15.79
C GLN A 149 -13.64 -6.36 17.18
N ASN A 150 -12.99 -7.52 17.35
CA ASN A 150 -12.29 -7.86 18.59
C ASN A 150 -11.13 -6.88 18.85
N LEU A 151 -10.30 -6.61 17.84
CA LEU A 151 -9.16 -5.69 17.95
C LEU A 151 -9.60 -4.24 18.19
N LEU A 152 -10.66 -3.78 17.53
CA LEU A 152 -11.27 -2.48 17.78
C LEU A 152 -11.74 -2.35 19.23
N ARG A 153 -12.34 -3.40 19.82
CA ARG A 153 -12.69 -3.42 21.25
C ARG A 153 -11.47 -3.36 22.17
N LYS A 154 -10.29 -3.81 21.72
CA LYS A 154 -9.01 -3.65 22.42
C LYS A 154 -8.37 -2.26 22.20
N GLY A 155 -9.00 -1.40 21.40
CA GLY A 155 -8.56 -0.03 21.14
C GLY A 155 -7.65 0.12 19.94
N ALA A 156 -7.65 -0.83 18.99
CA ALA A 156 -6.89 -0.68 17.75
C ALA A 156 -7.31 0.59 16.98
N GLU A 157 -6.32 1.37 16.56
CA GLU A 157 -6.43 2.58 15.74
C GLU A 157 -5.96 2.34 14.29
N ALA A 158 -5.28 1.22 14.05
CA ALA A 158 -4.91 0.70 12.74
C ALA A 158 -4.95 -0.84 12.76
N ILE A 159 -5.22 -1.45 11.60
CA ILE A 159 -5.28 -2.91 11.46
C ILE A 159 -4.30 -3.40 10.40
N ALA A 160 -3.44 -4.34 10.77
CA ALA A 160 -2.70 -5.17 9.83
C ALA A 160 -3.44 -6.48 9.61
N VAL A 161 -3.53 -6.95 8.38
CA VAL A 161 -4.09 -8.26 8.04
C VAL A 161 -3.02 -9.11 7.38
N VAL A 162 -2.85 -10.34 7.87
CA VAL A 162 -1.94 -11.33 7.31
C VAL A 162 -2.76 -12.55 6.93
N CYS A 163 -2.88 -12.79 5.62
CA CYS A 163 -3.56 -13.98 5.11
C CYS A 163 -2.57 -14.97 4.51
N HIS A 164 -2.93 -16.26 4.55
CA HIS A 164 -2.18 -17.28 3.81
C HIS A 164 -2.44 -17.14 2.32
N PHE A 165 -1.37 -17.26 1.55
CA PHE A 165 -1.42 -17.28 0.09
C PHE A 165 -0.87 -18.61 -0.39
N PRO A 166 -1.48 -19.22 -1.43
CA PRO A 166 -0.85 -20.35 -2.08
C PRO A 166 0.50 -19.90 -2.66
N ASP A 167 1.49 -20.80 -2.63
CA ASP A 167 2.83 -20.53 -3.15
C ASP A 167 2.77 -19.98 -4.59
N GLU A 168 3.60 -18.98 -4.87
CA GLU A 168 3.59 -18.24 -6.13
C GLU A 168 3.76 -19.18 -7.33
N GLN A 169 2.85 -19.04 -8.31
CA GLN A 169 2.98 -19.73 -9.59
C GLN A 169 3.75 -18.86 -10.56
N GLY A 170 5.00 -19.23 -10.84
CA GLY A 170 5.55 -19.19 -12.20
C GLY A 170 5.67 -17.83 -12.91
N ASP A 171 5.96 -16.75 -12.17
CA ASP A 171 6.13 -15.43 -12.76
C ASP A 171 7.61 -15.05 -12.91
N ASP A 172 7.96 -14.38 -14.01
CA ASP A 172 9.29 -13.79 -14.26
C ASP A 172 9.57 -12.56 -13.34
N TYR A 173 8.79 -12.42 -12.27
CA TYR A 173 8.78 -11.30 -11.35
C TYR A 173 10.10 -11.17 -10.59
N ALA A 174 10.74 -12.29 -10.21
CA ALA A 174 12.09 -12.30 -9.64
C ALA A 174 13.14 -11.67 -10.57
N ASN A 175 12.94 -11.73 -11.88
CA ASN A 175 13.79 -11.10 -12.89
C ASN A 175 13.36 -9.65 -13.22
N GLY A 176 12.42 -9.10 -12.46
CA GLY A 176 11.93 -7.73 -12.60
C GLY A 176 11.00 -7.54 -13.80
N VAL A 177 10.30 -8.60 -14.20
CA VAL A 177 9.38 -8.64 -15.34
C VAL A 177 7.98 -9.02 -14.86
N GLY A 178 6.97 -8.28 -15.32
CA GLY A 178 5.56 -8.59 -15.06
C GLY A 178 4.93 -7.75 -13.96
N VAL A 179 3.92 -8.32 -13.33
CA VAL A 179 3.08 -7.70 -12.30
C VAL A 179 3.15 -8.57 -11.07
N ASP A 180 3.24 -7.95 -9.89
CA ASP A 180 3.06 -8.66 -8.62
C ASP A 180 1.71 -9.41 -8.63
N PRO A 181 1.71 -10.75 -8.57
CA PRO A 181 0.50 -11.55 -8.69
C PRO A 181 -0.45 -11.39 -7.49
N VAL A 182 0.05 -11.00 -6.31
CA VAL A 182 -0.76 -10.94 -5.09
C VAL A 182 -1.40 -9.58 -4.84
N GLY A 183 -0.79 -8.49 -5.32
CA GLY A 183 -1.18 -7.12 -4.97
C GLY A 183 -2.66 -6.77 -5.21
N GLY A 184 -3.32 -7.38 -6.21
CA GLY A 184 -4.74 -7.18 -6.48
C GLY A 184 -5.66 -7.66 -5.35
N VAL A 185 -5.39 -8.85 -4.78
CA VAL A 185 -6.24 -9.41 -3.71
C VAL A 185 -5.91 -8.81 -2.34
N GLU A 186 -4.67 -8.39 -2.11
CA GLU A 186 -4.29 -7.62 -0.91
C GLU A 186 -5.09 -6.31 -0.78
N ALA A 187 -5.31 -5.65 -1.92
CA ALA A 187 -6.16 -4.46 -2.00
C ALA A 187 -7.60 -4.79 -1.57
N ILE A 188 -8.19 -5.88 -2.06
CA ILE A 188 -9.55 -6.29 -1.68
C ILE A 188 -9.69 -6.45 -0.16
N ILE A 189 -8.72 -7.11 0.48
CA ILE A 189 -8.73 -7.38 1.92
C ILE A 189 -8.64 -6.09 2.74
N SER A 190 -7.66 -5.23 2.43
CA SER A 190 -7.46 -3.96 3.16
C SER A 190 -8.58 -2.95 2.90
N HIS A 191 -9.14 -2.91 1.69
CA HIS A 191 -10.29 -2.08 1.34
C HIS A 191 -11.53 -2.47 2.14
N TYR A 192 -11.78 -3.77 2.32
CA TYR A 192 -12.92 -4.25 3.08
C TYR A 192 -12.91 -3.72 4.53
N ILE A 193 -11.79 -3.85 5.23
CA ILE A 193 -11.65 -3.39 6.61
C ILE A 193 -11.74 -1.86 6.70
N SER A 194 -11.03 -1.15 5.84
CA SER A 194 -11.03 0.32 5.86
C SER A 194 -12.42 0.90 5.55
N LYS A 195 -13.16 0.27 4.64
CA LYS A 195 -14.54 0.62 4.31
C LYS A 195 -15.51 0.34 5.44
N GLU A 196 -15.44 -0.84 6.04
CA GLU A 196 -16.39 -1.27 7.05
C GLU A 196 -16.23 -0.49 8.37
N PHE A 197 -14.99 -0.15 8.74
CA PHE A 197 -14.67 0.39 10.06
C PHE A 197 -14.08 1.80 10.06
N ILE A 198 -13.77 2.37 8.89
CA ILE A 198 -13.16 3.71 8.76
C ILE A 198 -11.85 3.76 9.57
N ILE A 199 -11.01 2.75 9.37
CA ILE A 199 -9.74 2.58 10.08
C ILE A 199 -8.62 2.34 9.07
N PRO A 200 -7.41 2.88 9.26
CA PRO A 200 -6.27 2.53 8.44
C PRO A 200 -6.04 1.02 8.44
N CYS A 201 -5.94 0.44 7.25
CA CYS A 201 -5.64 -0.97 7.09
C CYS A 201 -4.51 -1.18 6.10
N ALA A 202 -3.69 -2.19 6.34
CA ALA A 202 -2.75 -2.71 5.36
C ALA A 202 -2.73 -4.23 5.42
N HIS A 203 -2.21 -4.84 4.36
CA HIS A 203 -2.16 -6.29 4.22
C HIS A 203 -0.72 -6.74 3.92
N ALA A 204 -0.36 -7.94 4.38
CA ALA A 204 0.84 -8.65 3.99
C ALA A 204 0.52 -10.13 3.73
N PRO A 205 1.10 -10.77 2.71
CA PRO A 205 0.93 -12.20 2.51
C PRO A 205 1.74 -13.01 3.52
N ALA A 206 1.27 -14.22 3.79
CA ALA A 206 2.02 -15.29 4.43
C ALA A 206 2.13 -16.48 3.46
N PHE A 207 3.36 -16.87 3.17
CA PHE A 207 3.66 -18.03 2.33
C PHE A 207 4.15 -19.21 3.18
N ASP A 208 4.02 -20.42 2.66
CA ASP A 208 4.47 -21.62 3.38
C ASP A 208 6.00 -21.75 3.38
N ASP A 209 6.65 -21.34 2.28
CA ASP A 209 8.11 -21.28 2.22
C ASP A 209 8.65 -20.03 2.91
N ILE A 210 9.35 -20.24 4.03
CA ILE A 210 10.02 -19.21 4.81
C ILE A 210 11.55 -19.22 4.61
N ASN A 211 12.06 -19.98 3.64
CA ASN A 211 13.48 -20.02 3.34
C ASN A 211 13.89 -18.80 2.51
N ILE A 212 15.07 -18.25 2.81
CA ILE A 212 15.66 -17.17 2.02
C ILE A 212 16.44 -17.79 0.86
N SER A 213 16.06 -17.43 -0.37
CA SER A 213 16.76 -17.87 -1.57
C SER A 213 18.19 -17.31 -1.63
N THR A 214 19.13 -18.09 -2.17
CA THR A 214 20.51 -17.65 -2.42
C THR A 214 20.72 -17.11 -3.84
N GLU A 215 19.70 -17.19 -4.69
CA GLU A 215 19.77 -16.68 -6.06
C GLU A 215 19.78 -15.15 -6.10
N ILE A 216 20.51 -14.58 -7.05
CA ILE A 216 20.54 -13.14 -7.26
C ILE A 216 19.34 -12.75 -8.12
N VAL A 217 18.43 -11.95 -7.54
CA VAL A 217 17.22 -11.42 -8.20
C VAL A 217 17.43 -9.98 -8.69
N ASP A 218 16.47 -9.44 -9.44
CA ASP A 218 16.47 -8.02 -9.80
C ASP A 218 16.50 -7.14 -8.54
N LYS A 219 17.35 -6.10 -8.54
CA LYS A 219 17.53 -5.19 -7.42
C LYS A 219 16.22 -4.56 -6.90
N ARG A 220 15.19 -4.43 -7.75
CA ARG A 220 13.89 -3.86 -7.41
C ARG A 220 13.05 -4.83 -6.58
N CYS A 221 13.25 -6.13 -6.73
CA CYS A 221 12.53 -7.18 -5.99
C CYS A 221 13.34 -7.66 -4.77
N ALA A 222 14.65 -7.38 -4.72
CA ALA A 222 15.57 -7.91 -3.71
C ALA A 222 15.10 -7.80 -2.26
N ALA A 223 14.35 -6.77 -1.90
CA ALA A 223 13.81 -6.62 -0.55
C ALA A 223 12.83 -7.74 -0.15
N GLU A 224 12.06 -8.28 -1.10
CA GLU A 224 11.10 -9.37 -0.88
C GLU A 224 11.79 -10.72 -0.72
N TYR A 225 12.90 -10.94 -1.41
CA TYR A 225 13.62 -12.22 -1.43
C TYR A 225 14.61 -12.41 -0.28
N ILE A 226 14.85 -11.41 0.55
CA ILE A 226 15.75 -11.50 1.72
C ILE A 226 15.02 -11.60 3.07
N THR A 227 13.70 -11.79 3.04
CA THR A 227 12.87 -11.81 4.25
C THR A 227 11.78 -12.87 4.13
N PRO A 228 11.47 -13.60 5.21
CA PRO A 228 10.36 -14.55 5.22
C PRO A 228 8.99 -13.87 5.41
N THR A 229 8.94 -12.56 5.67
CA THR A 229 7.67 -11.84 5.87
C THR A 229 7.70 -10.44 5.27
N PHE A 230 6.53 -9.97 4.85
CA PHE A 230 6.26 -8.62 4.35
C PHE A 230 5.67 -7.70 5.43
N LEU A 231 5.43 -8.24 6.62
CA LEU A 231 4.80 -7.58 7.75
C LEU A 231 5.55 -6.32 8.27
N PRO A 232 6.89 -6.22 8.28
CA PRO A 232 7.58 -5.06 8.86
C PRO A 232 7.19 -3.74 8.18
N CYS A 233 7.17 -3.70 6.86
CA CYS A 233 6.90 -2.46 6.12
C CYS A 233 5.49 -1.92 6.36
N ILE A 234 4.50 -2.80 6.48
CA ILE A 234 3.13 -2.40 6.76
C ILE A 234 2.95 -1.95 8.20
N LEU A 235 3.62 -2.57 9.17
CA LEU A 235 3.56 -2.13 10.57
C LEU A 235 4.20 -0.74 10.73
N LEU A 236 5.33 -0.50 10.07
CA LEU A 236 5.97 0.82 10.05
C LEU A 236 5.09 1.88 9.37
N GLY A 237 4.40 1.53 8.28
CA GLY A 237 3.43 2.41 7.62
C GLY A 237 2.23 2.72 8.50
N LEU A 238 1.60 1.69 9.08
CA LEU A 238 0.43 1.81 9.93
C LEU A 238 0.70 2.55 11.24
N ASN A 239 1.92 2.48 11.79
CA ASN A 239 2.32 3.23 12.98
C ASN A 239 2.12 4.76 12.84
N GLN A 240 2.17 5.27 11.61
CA GLN A 240 1.98 6.69 11.29
C GLN A 240 0.92 6.93 10.20
N ALA A 241 0.06 5.94 9.95
CA ALA A 241 -1.08 6.14 9.08
C ALA A 241 -2.01 7.20 9.69
N PRO A 242 -2.56 8.14 8.91
CA PRO A 242 -3.50 9.11 9.44
C PRO A 242 -4.77 8.43 9.94
N LEU A 243 -5.34 8.91 11.05
CA LEU A 243 -6.68 8.51 11.46
C LEU A 243 -7.69 8.96 10.42
N LEU A 244 -8.60 8.05 10.08
CA LEU A 244 -9.63 8.26 9.06
C LEU A 244 -10.91 8.77 9.73
N SER A 245 -11.57 9.74 9.11
CA SER A 245 -12.80 10.31 9.64
C SER A 245 -13.58 11.04 8.56
N TYR A 246 -14.88 11.27 8.77
CA TYR A 246 -15.68 12.13 7.89
C TYR A 246 -15.38 13.62 8.06
N SER A 247 -14.66 13.99 9.12
CA SER A 247 -14.22 15.35 9.42
C SER A 247 -12.85 15.31 10.07
N GLY A 248 -11.86 15.94 9.46
CA GLY A 248 -10.47 15.85 9.91
C GLY A 248 -9.63 17.04 9.50
N ALA A 249 -8.33 16.96 9.80
CA ALA A 249 -7.40 18.07 9.60
C ALA A 249 -7.05 18.33 8.13
N ILE A 250 -7.06 17.28 7.30
CA ILE A 250 -6.68 17.35 5.89
C ILE A 250 -7.82 16.77 5.05
N SER A 251 -8.29 17.56 4.10
CA SER A 251 -9.32 17.22 3.13
C SER A 251 -8.76 17.29 1.70
N ILE A 252 -9.54 16.88 0.71
CA ILE A 252 -9.17 17.06 -0.70
C ILE A 252 -8.92 18.54 -1.07
N SER A 253 -9.51 19.49 -0.34
CA SER A 253 -9.31 20.91 -0.59
C SER A 253 -7.87 21.35 -0.30
N ASP A 254 -7.19 20.69 0.65
CA ASP A 254 -5.82 20.97 1.08
C ASP A 254 -4.75 20.38 0.16
N LEU A 255 -5.15 19.53 -0.80
CA LEU A 255 -4.23 18.86 -1.71
C LEU A 255 -3.79 19.79 -2.86
N ASP A 256 -2.51 20.06 -3.01
CA ASP A 256 -1.95 20.95 -4.04
C ASP A 256 -1.73 20.25 -5.38
N PHE A 257 -1.27 19.00 -5.35
CA PHE A 257 -0.92 18.23 -6.54
C PHE A 257 -1.01 16.72 -6.32
N LEU A 258 -1.19 15.99 -7.43
CA LEU A 258 -1.15 14.53 -7.50
C LEU A 258 -0.06 14.10 -8.50
N ILE A 259 0.74 13.10 -8.12
CA ILE A 259 1.77 12.46 -8.95
C ILE A 259 1.33 11.02 -9.24
N VAL A 260 1.30 10.63 -10.51
CA VAL A 260 0.89 9.29 -10.96
C VAL A 260 1.76 8.79 -12.14
N PRO A 261 1.81 7.47 -12.39
CA PRO A 261 2.39 6.93 -13.62
C PRO A 261 1.72 7.48 -14.88
N TYR A 262 2.47 7.57 -15.97
CA TYR A 262 2.03 8.21 -17.20
C TYR A 262 0.76 7.58 -17.81
N ASN A 263 0.66 6.26 -17.83
CA ASN A 263 -0.43 5.53 -18.49
C ASN A 263 -1.45 4.92 -17.51
N SER A 264 -1.53 5.45 -16.28
CA SER A 264 -2.49 5.02 -15.25
C SER A 264 -3.49 6.14 -14.89
N ILE A 265 -3.97 6.90 -15.87
CA ILE A 265 -4.73 8.16 -15.67
C ILE A 265 -6.23 7.93 -15.44
N GLY A 266 -6.73 6.70 -15.59
CA GLY A 266 -8.15 6.37 -15.45
C GLY A 266 -8.68 6.21 -14.03
N ASN A 267 -7.85 6.40 -13.00
CA ASN A 267 -8.23 6.13 -11.61
C ASN A 267 -9.00 7.30 -10.95
N ILE A 268 -9.73 6.98 -9.87
CA ILE A 268 -10.55 7.94 -9.12
C ILE A 268 -9.75 9.17 -8.66
N PRO A 269 -8.54 9.04 -8.07
CA PRO A 269 -7.75 10.20 -7.67
C PRO A 269 -7.52 11.21 -8.80
N VAL A 270 -7.16 10.72 -9.99
CA VAL A 270 -6.94 11.57 -11.17
C VAL A 270 -8.24 12.24 -11.62
N LEU A 271 -9.33 11.49 -11.72
CA LEU A 271 -10.63 12.01 -12.17
C LEU A 271 -11.16 13.09 -11.22
N GLU A 272 -11.06 12.88 -9.90
CA GLU A 272 -11.54 13.81 -8.90
C GLU A 272 -10.66 15.07 -8.78
N MET A 273 -9.33 14.94 -8.91
CA MET A 273 -8.43 16.11 -9.01
C MET A 273 -8.73 16.95 -10.24
N THR A 274 -8.91 16.27 -11.37
CA THR A 274 -9.23 16.85 -12.66
C THR A 274 -10.56 17.61 -12.64
N LYS A 275 -11.59 17.02 -12.04
CA LYS A 275 -12.91 17.64 -11.83
C LYS A 275 -12.82 18.92 -11.00
N ARG A 276 -11.87 18.99 -10.06
CA ARG A 276 -11.62 20.15 -9.18
C ARG A 276 -10.64 21.17 -9.77
N GLY A 277 -10.12 20.95 -10.98
CA GLY A 277 -9.11 21.82 -11.59
C GLY A 277 -7.77 21.83 -10.84
N LYS A 278 -7.50 20.80 -10.02
CA LYS A 278 -6.23 20.66 -9.29
C LYS A 278 -5.16 20.00 -10.17
N LYS A 279 -3.90 20.22 -9.83
CA LYS A 279 -2.75 19.79 -10.66
C LYS A 279 -2.54 18.28 -10.56
N VAL A 280 -2.54 17.61 -11.71
CA VAL A 280 -2.14 16.21 -11.85
C VAL A 280 -0.88 16.14 -12.71
N TYR A 281 0.15 15.45 -12.23
CA TYR A 281 1.42 15.23 -12.92
C TYR A 281 1.55 13.76 -13.32
N ALA A 282 1.56 13.53 -14.63
CA ALA A 282 1.75 12.22 -15.23
C ALA A 282 3.22 12.07 -15.66
N VAL A 283 3.94 11.13 -15.05
CA VAL A 283 5.41 11.00 -15.19
C VAL A 283 5.79 9.93 -16.21
N LYS A 284 6.39 10.32 -17.35
CA LYS A 284 6.66 9.45 -18.51
C LYS A 284 7.61 8.29 -18.24
N GLU A 285 8.59 8.46 -17.35
CA GLU A 285 9.51 7.37 -16.99
C GLU A 285 8.84 6.27 -16.15
N ASN A 286 7.64 6.52 -15.61
CA ASN A 286 6.85 5.52 -14.92
C ASN A 286 5.67 5.06 -15.79
N LYS A 287 5.72 3.83 -16.28
CA LYS A 287 4.70 3.21 -17.12
C LYS A 287 4.25 1.88 -16.53
N SER A 288 2.99 1.56 -16.71
CA SER A 288 2.30 0.35 -16.27
C SER A 288 1.84 -0.49 -17.46
N VAL A 289 1.20 -1.63 -17.21
CA VAL A 289 0.53 -2.44 -18.25
C VAL A 289 -0.74 -1.77 -18.80
N LEU A 290 -1.27 -0.75 -18.11
CA LEU A 290 -2.45 -0.01 -18.56
C LEU A 290 -2.16 0.85 -19.78
N ASN A 291 -3.21 1.20 -20.54
CA ASN A 291 -3.08 2.05 -21.73
C ASN A 291 -3.97 3.29 -21.67
N VAL A 292 -4.03 3.92 -20.48
CA VAL A 292 -4.87 5.09 -20.22
C VAL A 292 -3.97 6.29 -19.94
N THR A 293 -3.71 7.08 -20.96
CA THR A 293 -2.73 8.18 -20.97
C THR A 293 -3.41 9.55 -20.84
N PRO A 294 -2.65 10.64 -20.58
CA PRO A 294 -3.19 11.99 -20.46
C PRO A 294 -3.92 12.47 -21.72
N GLU A 295 -3.54 11.97 -22.89
CA GLU A 295 -4.17 12.27 -24.18
C GLU A 295 -5.62 11.77 -24.24
N ASN A 296 -5.99 10.76 -23.44
CA ASN A 296 -7.38 10.31 -23.34
C ASN A 296 -8.30 11.34 -22.64
N PHE A 297 -7.74 12.22 -21.80
CA PHE A 297 -8.52 13.15 -20.96
C PHE A 297 -8.14 14.63 -21.06
N ASN A 298 -7.01 14.98 -21.69
CA ASN A 298 -6.47 16.34 -21.90
C ASN A 298 -6.35 17.22 -20.65
N LYS A 299 -6.10 16.63 -19.47
CA LYS A 299 -6.17 17.37 -18.20
C LYS A 299 -5.01 17.15 -17.22
N CYS A 300 -3.96 16.43 -17.63
CA CYS A 300 -2.76 16.23 -16.80
C CYS A 300 -1.55 16.98 -17.37
N SER A 301 -0.69 17.49 -16.49
CA SER A 301 0.63 17.99 -16.84
C SER A 301 1.58 16.81 -17.05
N ILE A 302 2.08 16.66 -18.26
CA ILE A 302 3.02 15.59 -18.59
C ILE A 302 4.45 16.04 -18.23
N VAL A 303 5.20 15.19 -17.53
CA VAL A 303 6.59 15.45 -17.12
C VAL A 303 7.45 14.25 -17.48
N SER A 304 8.71 14.46 -17.88
CA SER A 304 9.55 13.36 -18.37
C SER A 304 9.99 12.43 -17.25
N THR A 305 10.48 13.02 -16.15
CA THR A 305 11.04 12.29 -15.00
C THR A 305 10.58 12.87 -13.66
N TYR A 306 10.65 12.06 -12.59
CA TYR A 306 10.47 12.49 -11.21
C TYR A 306 11.49 13.56 -10.82
N GLN A 307 12.72 13.51 -11.36
CA GLN A 307 13.73 14.55 -11.14
C GLN A 307 13.30 15.90 -11.73
N GLU A 308 12.79 15.90 -12.96
CA GLU A 308 12.26 17.10 -13.62
C GLU A 308 11.08 17.65 -12.82
N LEU A 309 10.16 16.77 -12.38
CA LEU A 309 9.02 17.15 -11.56
C LEU A 309 9.44 17.76 -10.23
N TYR A 310 10.40 17.15 -9.54
CA TYR A 310 10.95 17.66 -8.28
C TYR A 310 11.50 19.08 -8.45
N ASN A 311 12.33 19.28 -9.48
CA ASN A 311 12.87 20.61 -9.80
C ASN A 311 11.76 21.61 -10.10
N LYS A 312 10.73 21.21 -10.87
CA LYS A 312 9.59 22.07 -11.21
C LYS A 312 8.74 22.48 -10.00
N LEU A 313 8.68 21.65 -8.96
CA LEU A 313 7.85 21.91 -7.79
C LEU A 313 8.54 22.72 -6.69
N PHE A 314 9.88 22.62 -6.58
CA PHE A 314 10.64 23.11 -5.43
C PHE A 314 11.90 23.92 -5.76
N ASN A 315 12.26 24.08 -7.03
CA ASN A 315 13.27 25.05 -7.48
C ASN A 315 12.59 26.20 -8.21
#